data_AF-A0A4Q5YTG5-F1
#
_entry.id   AF-A0A4Q5YTG5-F1
#
_cell.length_a   1.000
_cell.length_b   1.000
_cell.length_c   1.000
_cell.angle_alpha   90.00
_cell.angle_beta   90.00
_cell.angle_gamma   90.00
#
_symmetry.space_group_name_H-M   'P 1'
#
loop_
_entity.id
_entity.type
_entity.pdbx_description
1 polymer ?
#
loop_
_entity_poly.entity_id
_entity_poly.type
_entity_poly.pdbx_seq_one_letter_code
_entity_poly.pdbx_strand_id
1 'polypeptide(L)' 'MTEQFLREQATNKSKLNTMLNKAAPDFTLRDLKGKKWRLSALKGKTVVLNFWFATCPPCIQEIPE' A
#
# COMPACT_ATOMS: atom_id res chain seq x y z
N MET A 1 10.30 -21.40 17.52
CA MET A 1 9.93 -20.76 16.23
C MET A 1 8.60 -19.99 16.28
N THR A 2 7.88 -19.96 17.41
CA THR A 2 6.61 -19.22 17.57
C THR A 2 6.81 -17.86 18.26
N GLU A 3 7.71 -17.75 19.25
CA GLU A 3 7.90 -16.51 20.01
C GLU A 3 8.52 -15.36 19.21
N GLN A 4 9.45 -15.64 18.29
CA GLN A 4 10.05 -14.61 17.43
C GLN A 4 9.01 -14.04 16.44
N PHE A 5 8.23 -14.91 15.80
CA PHE A 5 7.14 -14.50 14.91
C PHE A 5 6.07 -13.69 15.66
N LEU A 6 5.68 -14.10 16.87
CA LEU A 6 4.71 -13.34 17.67
C LEU A 6 5.23 -11.95 18.07
N ARG A 7 6.53 -11.82 18.37
CA ARG A 7 7.18 -10.52 18.64
C ARG A 7 7.29 -9.66 17.38
N GLU A 8 7.65 -10.21 16.23
CA GLU A 8 7.68 -9.49 14.94
C GLU A 8 6.28 -8.99 14.55
N GLN A 9 5.26 -9.83 14.66
CA GLN A 9 3.87 -9.48 14.35
C GLN A 9 3.35 -8.40 15.30
N ALA A 10 3.64 -8.46 16.60
CA ALA A 10 3.27 -7.43 17.56
C ALA A 10 3.95 -6.08 17.28
N THR A 11 5.22 -6.10 16.87
CA THR A 11 5.99 -4.89 16.56
C THR A 11 5.48 -4.22 15.27
N ASN A 12 5.20 -5.01 14.23
CA ASN A 12 4.60 -4.52 12.99
C ASN A 12 3.18 -3.99 13.21
N LYS A 13 2.38 -4.64 14.06
CA LYS A 13 1.03 -4.19 14.40
C LYS A 13 1.04 -2.87 15.18
N SER A 14 1.94 -2.71 16.15
CA SER A 14 2.12 -1.46 16.89
C SER A 14 2.50 -0.31 15.95
N LYS A 15 3.44 -0.55 15.03
CA LYS A 15 3.87 0.43 14.02
C LYS A 15 2.78 0.76 12.99
N LEU A 16 1.94 -0.20 12.62
CA LEU A 16 0.79 0.07 11.75
C LEU A 16 -0.23 0.98 12.43
N ASN A 17 -0.50 0.75 13.71
CA ASN A 17 -1.46 1.55 14.47
C ASN A 17 -1.06 3.03 14.57
N THR A 18 0.24 3.35 14.55
CA THR A 18 0.68 4.76 14.57
C THR A 18 0.43 5.50 13.26
N MET A 19 0.20 4.77 12.15
CA MET A 19 -0.08 5.33 10.82
C MET A 19 -1.59 5.50 10.57
N LEU A 20 -2.46 4.87 11.37
CA LEU A 20 -3.91 5.00 11.24
C LEU A 20 -4.36 6.44 11.51
N ASN A 21 -5.31 6.93 10.71
CA ASN A 21 -5.85 8.30 10.77
C ASN A 21 -4.81 9.42 10.60
N LYS A 22 -3.58 9.10 10.17
CA LYS A 22 -2.59 10.09 9.75
C LYS A 22 -2.74 10.36 8.26
N ALA A 23 -2.40 11.58 7.85
CA ALA A 23 -2.32 11.91 6.44
C ALA A 23 -1.27 11.01 5.79
N ALA A 24 -1.64 10.35 4.69
CA ALA A 24 -0.72 9.56 3.90
C ALA A 24 0.43 10.47 3.37
N PRO A 25 1.69 10.02 3.40
CA PRO A 25 2.81 10.78 2.86
C PRO A 25 2.59 11.11 1.39
N ASP A 26 2.93 12.33 0.97
CA ASP A 26 2.83 12.70 -0.43
C ASP A 26 3.92 11.99 -1.24
N PHE A 27 3.55 11.50 -2.42
CA PHE A 27 4.46 10.82 -3.33
C PHE A 27 4.09 11.13 -4.77
N THR A 28 5.05 10.91 -5.68
CA THR A 28 4.84 11.04 -7.12
C THR A 28 5.23 9.75 -7.82
N LEU A 29 4.32 9.21 -8.64
CA LEU A 29 4.55 8.01 -9.45
C LEU A 29 4.34 8.33 -10.93
N ARG A 30 4.93 7.51 -11.80
CA ARG A 30 4.61 7.53 -13.23
C ARG A 30 3.77 6.31 -13.55
N ASP A 31 2.70 6.52 -14.30
CA ASP A 31 1.93 5.41 -14.85
C ASP A 31 2.60 4.84 -16.12
N LEU A 32 2.00 3.76 -16.65
CA LEU A 32 2.46 3.08 -17.85
C LEU A 32 2.42 3.96 -19.12
N LYS A 33 1.67 5.06 -19.10
CA LYS A 33 1.59 6.05 -20.20
C LYS A 33 2.57 7.21 -19.99
N GLY A 34 3.41 7.16 -18.95
CA GLY A 34 4.38 8.18 -18.61
C GLY A 34 3.80 9.40 -17.89
N LYS A 35 2.50 9.41 -17.59
CA LYS A 35 1.86 10.51 -16.86
C LYS A 35 2.31 10.46 -15.40
N LYS A 36 2.71 11.62 -14.87
CA LYS A 36 3.03 11.79 -13.46
C LYS A 36 1.76 11.97 -12.64
N TRP A 37 1.59 11.15 -11.61
CA TRP A 37 0.55 11.24 -10.61
C TRP A 37 1.16 11.66 -9.28
N ARG A 38 0.57 12.65 -8.62
CA ARG A 38 0.95 13.09 -7.28
C ARG A 38 -0.24 12.87 -6.35
N LEU A 39 -0.02 12.30 -5.17
CA LEU A 39 -1.11 11.98 -4.25
C LEU A 39 -1.92 13.23 -3.87
N SER A 40 -1.25 14.34 -3.61
CA SER A 40 -1.92 15.62 -3.31
C SER A 40 -2.84 16.15 -4.41
N ALA A 41 -2.66 15.73 -5.67
CA ALA A 41 -3.57 16.08 -6.76
C ALA A 41 -4.89 15.29 -6.74
N LEU A 42 -4.98 14.24 -5.93
CA LEU A 42 -6.17 13.40 -5.74
C LEU A 42 -6.99 13.77 -4.49
N LYS A 43 -6.64 14.87 -3.80
CA LYS A 43 -7.40 15.34 -2.64
C LYS A 43 -8.89 15.50 -2.96
N GLY A 44 -9.74 15.06 -2.03
CA GLY A 44 -11.20 15.05 -2.20
C GLY A 44 -11.75 13.77 -2.85
N LYS A 45 -10.89 12.84 -3.27
CA LYS A 45 -11.29 11.50 -3.75
C LYS A 45 -10.86 10.43 -2.76
N THR A 46 -11.66 9.37 -2.63
CA THR A 46 -11.24 8.15 -1.95
C THR A 46 -10.21 7.43 -2.82
N VAL A 47 -9.04 7.14 -2.26
CA VAL A 47 -7.92 6.49 -2.96
C VAL A 47 -7.58 5.19 -2.23
N VAL A 48 -7.51 4.09 -2.98
CA VAL A 48 -7.04 2.79 -2.49
C VAL A 48 -5.71 2.49 -3.19
N LEU A 49 -4.69 2.13 -2.42
CA LEU A 49 -3.40 1.68 -2.94
C LEU A 49 -3.36 0.16 -2.93
N ASN A 50 -3.27 -0.44 -4.11
CA ASN A 50 -3.04 -1.87 -4.28
C ASN A 50 -1.58 -2.11 -4.67
N PHE A 51 -0.84 -2.87 -3.84
CA PHE A 51 0.57 -3.18 -4.06
C PHE A 51 0.69 -4.63 -4.57
N TRP A 52 1.16 -4.79 -5.81
CA TRP A 52 1.32 -6.10 -6.47
C TRP A 52 2.66 -6.16 -7.22
N PHE A 53 3.01 -7.36 -7.68
CA PHE A 53 4.18 -7.60 -8.52
C PHE A 53 3.82 -8.56 -9.67
N ALA A 54 4.57 -8.50 -10.77
CA ALA A 54 4.22 -9.15 -12.06
C ALA A 54 3.90 -10.65 -11.97
N THR A 55 4.44 -11.33 -10.98
CA THR A 55 4.31 -12.77 -10.78
C THR A 55 3.57 -13.13 -9.49
N CYS A 56 2.78 -12.20 -8.93
CA CYS A 56 1.99 -12.44 -7.72
C CYS A 56 0.76 -13.30 -8.05
N PRO A 57 0.71 -14.59 -7.67
CA PRO A 57 -0.37 -15.48 -8.08
C PRO A 57 -1.77 -15.03 -7.64
N PRO A 58 -2.02 -14.61 -6.38
CA PRO A 58 -3.33 -14.12 -6.00
C PRO A 58 -3.65 -12.76 -6.64
N CYS A 59 -2.66 -11.87 -6.80
CA CYS A 59 -2.89 -10.57 -7.43
C CYS A 59 -3.35 -10.70 -8.89
N ILE A 60 -2.80 -11.66 -9.64
CA ILE A 60 -3.21 -11.93 -11.02
C ILE A 60 -4.68 -12.37 -11.09
N GLN A 61 -5.14 -13.15 -10.11
CA GLN A 61 -6.54 -13.58 -10.02
C GLN A 61 -7.50 -12.44 -9.65
N GLU A 62 -7.00 -11.40 -8.97
CA GLU A 62 -7.79 -10.23 -8.56
C GLU A 62 -7.95 -9.17 -9.67
N ILE A 63 -7.21 -9.28 -10.78
CA ILE A 63 -7.29 -8.32 -11.89
C ILE A 63 -8.47 -8.70 -12.80
N PRO A 64 -9.46 -7.80 -13.02
CA PRO A 64 -10.59 -8.05 -13.91
C PRO A 64 -10.15 -8.10 -15.39
N GLU A 65 -10.85 -8.90 -16.21
CA GLU A 65 -10.65 -8.98 -17.67
C GLU A 65 -10.89 -7.66 -18.41
#